data_AF-A0A966UVX9-F1
#
_entry.id   AF-A0A966UVX9-F1
#
_cell.length_a   1.000
_cell.length_b   1.000
_cell.length_c   1.000
_cell.angle_alpha   90.00
_cell.angle_beta   90.00
_cell.angle_gamma   90.00
#
_symmetry.space_group_name_H-M   'P 1'
#
loop_
_entity.id
_entity.type
_entity.pdbx_description
1 polymer ?
#
loop_
_entity_poly.entity_id
_entity_poly.type
_entity_poly.pdbx_seq_one_letter_code
_entity_poly.pdbx_strand_id
1 'polypeptide(L)' 'MSKPILTSLGTPVPQRRLPRYGFHSHTETLNGRMAMLGFMALVAVEWKLGHGLLIW' A
#
# COMPACT_ATOMS: atom_id res chain seq x y z
N MET A 1 -24.60 -22.08 6.58
CA MET A 1 -24.98 -20.83 5.89
C MET A 1 -25.22 -19.78 6.96
N SER A 2 -24.25 -18.89 7.19
CA SER A 2 -24.26 -17.96 8.34
C SER A 2 -25.22 -16.79 8.08
N LYS A 3 -26.09 -16.47 9.04
CA LYS A 3 -27.03 -15.34 8.94
C LYS A 3 -26.28 -14.03 8.67
N PRO A 4 -26.75 -13.16 7.75
CA PRO A 4 -26.11 -11.88 7.49
C PRO A 4 -26.28 -10.95 8.70
N ILE A 5 -25.20 -10.27 9.07
CA ILE A 5 -25.22 -9.24 10.10
C ILE A 5 -26.02 -8.04 9.55
N LEU A 6 -27.01 -7.58 10.32
CA LEU A 6 -27.86 -6.45 9.98
C LEU A 6 -27.33 -5.17 10.64
N THR A 7 -27.47 -4.06 9.93
CA THR A 7 -27.22 -2.71 10.45
C THR A 7 -28.35 -2.32 11.41
N SER A 8 -28.21 -1.24 12.19
CA SER A 8 -29.25 -0.74 13.10
C SER A 8 -30.61 -0.45 12.42
N LEU A 9 -30.59 -0.24 11.10
CA LEU A 9 -31.77 -0.04 10.24
C LEU A 9 -32.34 -1.34 9.64
N GLY A 10 -31.85 -2.51 10.06
CA GLY A 10 -32.33 -3.81 9.57
C GLY A 10 -31.86 -4.19 8.16
N THR A 11 -30.97 -3.40 7.55
CA THR A 11 -30.40 -3.66 6.21
C THR A 11 -29.12 -4.49 6.29
N PRO A 12 -28.83 -5.37 5.32
CA PRO A 12 -27.60 -6.16 5.32
C PRO A 12 -26.38 -5.25 5.21
N VAL A 13 -25.36 -5.49 6.05
CA VAL A 13 -24.12 -4.70 6.04
C VAL A 13 -23.43 -4.86 4.68
N PRO A 14 -23.13 -3.75 3.96
CA PRO A 14 -22.47 -3.82 2.66
C PRO A 14 -21.10 -4.47 2.81
N GLN A 15 -20.89 -5.61 2.15
CA GLN A 15 -19.61 -6.29 2.14
C GLN A 15 -18.67 -5.59 1.17
N ARG A 16 -17.56 -5.05 1.67
CA ARG A 16 -16.51 -4.47 0.83
C ARG A 16 -15.91 -5.56 -0.06
N ARG A 17 -16.34 -5.63 -1.32
CA ARG A 17 -15.75 -6.51 -2.34
C ARG A 17 -14.44 -5.86 -2.82
N LEU A 18 -13.31 -6.55 -2.68
CA LEU A 18 -12.06 -6.10 -3.29
C LEU A 18 -12.22 -6.11 -4.81
N PRO A 19 -11.90 -5.01 -5.52
CA PRO A 19 -11.99 -4.97 -6.98
C PRO A 19 -11.02 -6.00 -7.61
N ARG A 20 -11.47 -6.65 -8.69
CA ARG A 20 -10.71 -7.70 -9.42
C ARG A 20 -9.42 -7.17 -10.06
N TYR A 21 -9.38 -5.87 -10.34
CA TYR A 21 -8.25 -5.15 -10.94
C TYR A 21 -7.94 -3.89 -10.12
N GLY A 22 -6.65 -3.61 -9.89
CA GLY A 22 -6.19 -2.43 -9.16
C GLY A 22 -5.15 -2.76 -8.08
N PHE A 23 -5.16 -1.98 -7.01
CA PHE A 23 -4.31 -2.17 -5.83
C PHE A 23 -4.70 -3.45 -5.09
N HIS A 24 -4.11 -4.57 -5.52
CA HIS A 24 -4.21 -5.84 -4.83
C HIS A 24 -3.30 -5.79 -3.60
N SER A 25 -3.76 -6.29 -2.45
CA SER A 25 -3.02 -6.13 -1.19
C SER A 25 -1.59 -6.67 -1.24
N HIS A 26 -1.36 -7.76 -1.98
CA HIS A 26 0.00 -8.27 -2.22
C HIS A 26 0.86 -7.26 -2.99
N THR A 27 0.34 -6.70 -4.08
CA THR A 27 1.05 -5.72 -4.92
C THR A 27 1.31 -4.41 -4.15
N GLU A 28 0.38 -3.95 -3.31
CA GLU A 28 0.60 -2.78 -2.45
C GLU A 28 1.74 -3.03 -1.45
N THR A 29 1.76 -4.19 -0.79
CA THR A 29 2.84 -4.52 0.16
C THR A 29 4.19 -4.68 -0.53
N LEU A 30 4.22 -5.25 -1.73
CA LEU A 30 5.45 -5.38 -2.52
C LEU A 30 5.96 -4.00 -2.94
N ASN A 31 5.10 -3.15 -3.51
CA ASN A 31 5.48 -1.81 -3.95
C ASN A 31 5.94 -0.94 -2.77
N GLY A 32 5.26 -1.03 -1.62
CA GLY A 32 5.67 -0.33 -0.40
C GLY A 32 7.08 -0.73 0.07
N ARG A 33 7.41 -2.04 0.03
CA ARG A 33 8.76 -2.52 0.37
C ARG A 33 9.81 -2.04 -0.63
N MET A 34 9.51 -2.10 -1.93
CA MET A 34 10.41 -1.62 -2.97
C MET A 34 10.69 -0.12 -2.83
N ALA A 35 9.68 0.68 -2.46
CA ALA A 35 9.84 2.10 -2.18
C ALA A 35 10.75 2.36 -0.97
N MET A 36 10.60 1.61 0.12
CA MET A 36 11.48 1.73 1.30
C MET A 36 12.94 1.40 0.95
N LEU A 37 13.15 0.33 0.18
CA LEU A 37 14.49 -0.07 -0.28
C LEU A 37 15.10 0.97 -1.22
N GLY A 38 14.31 1.50 -2.17
CA GLY A 38 14.74 2.55 -3.09
C GLY A 38 15.15 3.83 -2.35
N PHE A 39 14.40 4.21 -1.31
CA PHE A 39 14.74 5.36 -0.48
C PHE A 39 16.04 5.16 0.30
N MET A 40 16.23 3.99 0.93
CA MET A 40 17.49 3.69 1.63
C MET A 40 18.69 3.65 0.69
N ALA A 41 18.51 3.10 -0.51
CA ALA A 41 19.55 3.08 -1.53
C ALA A 41 19.93 4.49 -1.97
N LEU A 42 18.95 5.39 -2.17
CA LEU A 42 19.19 6.80 -2.48
C LEU A 42 20.05 7.46 -1.40
N VAL A 43 19.69 7.33 -0.12
CA VAL A 43 20.46 7.91 1.00
C VAL A 43 21.88 7.35 1.04
N ALA A 44 22.05 6.04 0.84
CA ALA A 44 23.38 5.42 0.83
C ALA A 44 24.27 5.91 -0.33
N VAL A 45 23.66 6.16 -1.49
CA VAL A 45 24.35 6.71 -2.66
C VAL A 45 24.70 8.19 -2.42
N GLU A 46 23.78 8.99 -1.89
CA GLU A 46 24.04 10.40 -1.53
C GLU A 46 25.20 10.52 -0.55
N TRP A 47 25.27 9.64 0.45
CA TRP A 47 26.41 9.57 1.38
C TRP A 47 27.71 9.30 0.63
N LYS A 48 27.71 8.35 -0.32
CA LYS A 48 28.91 7.97 -1.06
C LYS A 48 29.40 9.05 -2.03
N LEU A 49 28.50 9.78 -2.67
CA LEU A 49 28.86 10.84 -3.62
C LEU A 49 29.25 12.14 -2.88
N GLY A 50 28.70 12.39 -1.69
CA GLY A 50 29.01 13.61 -0.93
C GLY A 50 28.38 14.88 -1.50
N HIS A 51 27.40 14.74 -2.40
CA HIS A 51 26.56 15.81 -2.95
C HIS A 51 25.15 15.23 -3.10
N GLY A 52 24.11 16.06 -2.89
CA GLY A 52 22.74 15.57 -2.94
C GLY A 52 22.29 15.24 -4.36
N LEU A 53 21.70 14.06 -4.55
CA LEU A 53 21.15 13.61 -5.84
C LEU A 53 19.80 14.26 -6.15
N LEU A 54 19.13 14.77 -5.12
CA LEU A 54 17.84 15.45 -5.21
C LEU A 54 17.96 16.98 -5.21
N ILE A 55 19.18 17.52 -5.33
CA ILE A 55 19.42 18.96 -5.36
C ILE A 55 19.37 19.41 -6.83
N TRP A 56 18.44 20.32 -7.14
CA TRP A 56 18.33 21.02 -8.43
C TRP A 56 19.16 22.29 -8.44
#